data_AF-A0A7X4B4E6-F1
#
_entry.id   AF-A0A7X4B4E6-F1
#
_cell.length_a   1.000
_cell.length_b   1.000
_cell.length_c   1.000
_cell.angle_alpha   90.00
_cell.angle_beta   90.00
_cell.angle_gamma   90.00
#
_symmetry.space_group_name_H-M   'P 1'
#
loop_
_entity.id
_entity.type
_entity.pdbx_description
1 polymer ?
#
loop_
_entity_poly.entity_id
_entity_poly.type
_entity_poly.pdbx_seq_one_letter_code
_entity_poly.pdbx_strand_id
1 'polypeptide(L)'
;MQANIFTLAVSLEQIAAVIKRMSPEDRKQLLAMVPELVTDVIQQKQLLDDTVQTVDQLKQELLEELDGQLLSLDEPFLEGFTLGQYLELSDAEREKLWDKWGEVALEEIEEVEVHPNALLA
;
A
#
# COMPACT_ATOMS: atom_id res chain seq x y z
N MET A 1 34.47 -27.23 22.60
CA MET A 1 33.03 -27.54 22.75
C MET A 1 32.30 -26.73 21.70
N GLN A 2 31.80 -27.36 20.64
CA GLN A 2 31.09 -26.68 19.55
C GLN A 2 29.63 -26.47 19.97
N ALA A 3 29.16 -25.22 19.96
CA ALA A 3 27.75 -24.91 20.14
C ALA A 3 27.02 -25.27 18.84
N ASN A 4 26.27 -26.37 18.88
CA ASN A 4 25.43 -26.83 17.78
C ASN A 4 24.19 -25.93 17.74
N ILE A 5 24.20 -24.89 16.90
CA ILE A 5 23.01 -24.08 16.65
C ILE A 5 22.12 -24.91 15.72
N PHE A 6 21.11 -25.57 16.28
CA PHE A 6 20.06 -26.23 15.51
C PHE A 6 19.30 -25.17 14.72
N THR A 7 19.59 -25.04 13.42
CA THR A 7 18.79 -24.25 12.48
C THR A 7 17.52 -25.04 12.16
N LEU A 8 16.54 -24.98 13.05
CA LEU A 8 15.16 -25.34 12.72
C LEU A 8 14.62 -24.24 11.80
N ALA A 9 14.02 -24.64 10.67
CA ALA A 9 13.24 -23.73 9.84
C ALA A 9 11.96 -23.36 10.60
N VAL A 10 12.02 -22.30 11.40
CA VAL A 10 10.86 -21.80 12.14
C VAL A 10 10.09 -20.84 11.24
N SER A 11 8.78 -21.04 11.09
CA SER A 11 7.96 -20.12 10.29
C SER A 11 7.72 -18.82 11.05
N LEU A 12 7.51 -17.73 10.30
CA LEU A 12 7.23 -16.40 10.87
C LEU A 12 5.97 -16.42 11.76
N GLU A 13 5.00 -17.26 11.41
CA GLU A 13 3.76 -17.48 12.15
C GLU A 13 4.00 -18.16 13.51
N GLN A 14 4.94 -19.11 13.56
CA GLN A 14 5.31 -19.80 14.80
C GLN A 14 6.02 -18.84 15.76
N ILE A 15 6.91 -18.00 15.24
CA ILE A 15 7.58 -16.93 16.01
C ILE A 15 6.53 -15.95 16.54
N ALA A 16 5.62 -15.49 15.69
CA ALA A 16 4.54 -14.58 16.08
C ALA A 16 3.64 -15.20 17.16
N ALA A 17 3.29 -16.49 17.04
CA ALA A 17 2.48 -17.20 18.03
C ALA A 17 3.17 -17.31 19.40
N VAL A 18 4.48 -17.51 19.42
CA VAL A 18 5.28 -17.54 20.65
C VAL A 18 5.32 -16.16 21.29
N ILE A 19 5.65 -15.11 20.53
CA ILE A 19 5.69 -13.72 21.03
C ILE A 19 4.31 -13.30 21.56
N LYS A 20 3.21 -13.70 20.90
CA LYS A 20 1.84 -13.38 21.32
C LYS A 20 1.45 -14.04 22.65
N ARG A 21 2.09 -15.16 23.01
CA ARG A 21 1.87 -15.88 24.27
C ARG A 21 2.80 -15.43 25.41
N MET A 22 3.86 -14.69 25.10
CA MET A 22 4.79 -14.16 26.12
C MET A 22 4.12 -13.16 27.06
N SER A 23 4.60 -13.06 28.28
CA SER A 23 4.14 -12.03 29.22
C SER A 23 4.52 -10.63 28.71
N PRO A 24 3.83 -9.56 29.13
CA PRO A 24 4.19 -8.19 28.76
C PRO A 24 5.61 -7.79 29.19
N GLU A 25 6.12 -8.35 30.29
CA GLU A 25 7.49 -8.11 30.77
C GLU A 25 8.52 -8.79 29.88
N ASP A 26 8.30 -10.05 29.51
CA ASP A 26 9.19 -10.79 28.61
C ASP A 26 9.27 -10.14 27.23
N ARG A 27 8.14 -9.63 26.71
CA ARG A 27 8.12 -8.87 25.45
C ARG A 27 8.93 -7.58 25.54
N LYS A 28 8.80 -6.84 26.64
CA LYS A 28 9.61 -5.63 26.88
C LYS A 28 11.10 -5.96 26.94
N GLN A 29 11.45 -7.06 27.60
CA GLN A 29 12.85 -7.50 27.69
C GLN A 29 13.39 -7.95 26.33
N LEU A 30 12.57 -8.63 25.53
CA LEU A 30 12.93 -9.01 24.15
C LEU A 30 13.16 -7.79 23.25
N LEU A 31 12.27 -6.79 23.32
CA LEU A 31 12.45 -5.53 22.58
C LEU A 31 13.67 -4.72 23.08
N ALA A 32 13.99 -4.79 24.38
CA ALA A 32 15.19 -4.16 24.93
C ALA A 32 16.50 -4.84 24.46
N MET A 33 16.46 -6.14 24.14
CA MET A 33 17.61 -6.88 23.63
C MET A 33 17.88 -6.63 22.13
N VAL A 34 16.87 -6.16 21.38
CA VAL A 34 16.98 -5.92 19.94
C VAL A 34 16.45 -4.51 19.61
N PRO A 35 17.24 -3.46 19.92
CA PRO A 35 16.81 -2.07 19.75
C PRO A 35 16.51 -1.70 18.30
N GLU A 36 17.16 -2.35 17.33
CA GLU A 36 16.95 -2.09 15.90
C GLU A 36 15.51 -2.40 15.45
N LEU A 37 14.87 -3.46 15.99
CA LEU A 37 13.47 -3.76 15.70
C LEU A 37 12.52 -2.64 16.18
N VAL A 38 12.85 -1.97 17.28
CA VAL A 38 12.05 -0.85 17.78
C VAL A 38 12.19 0.36 16.86
N THR A 39 13.42 0.65 16.42
CA THR A 39 13.70 1.73 15.48
C THR A 39 13.01 1.50 14.13
N ASP A 40 13.12 0.30 13.56
CA ASP A 40 12.52 -0.04 12.27
C ASP A 40 10.99 0.06 12.30
N VAL A 41 10.36 -0.41 13.38
CA VAL A 41 8.90 -0.32 13.56
C VAL A 41 8.44 1.14 13.69
N ILE A 42 9.22 1.99 14.37
CA ILE A 42 8.92 3.43 14.47
C ILE A 42 9.05 4.11 13.11
N GLN A 43 10.11 3.81 12.36
CA GLN A 43 10.33 4.38 11.02
C GLN A 43 9.26 3.94 10.02
N GLN A 44 8.90 2.66 10.01
CA GLN A 44 7.81 2.15 9.17
C GLN A 44 6.48 2.79 9.51
N LYS A 45 6.21 2.98 10.80
CA LYS A 45 5.00 3.67 11.25
C LYS A 45 4.97 5.13 10.78
N GLN A 46 6.08 5.85 10.90
CA GLN A 46 6.20 7.23 10.40
C GLN A 46 5.98 7.29 8.89
N LEU A 47 6.57 6.39 8.13
CA LEU A 47 6.39 6.32 6.67
C LEU A 47 4.92 6.02 6.29
N LEU A 48 4.24 5.16 7.03
CA LEU A 48 2.81 4.90 6.88
C LEU A 48 1.97 6.14 7.20
N ASP A 49 2.27 6.83 8.30
CA ASP A 49 1.56 8.05 8.71
C ASP A 49 1.77 9.16 7.65
N ASP A 50 2.98 9.33 7.12
CA ASP A 50 3.29 10.28 6.04
C ASP A 50 2.57 9.91 4.74
N THR A 51 2.46 8.63 4.43
CA THR A 51 1.73 8.14 3.25
C THR A 51 0.24 8.44 3.38
N VAL A 52 -0.35 8.19 4.56
CA VAL A 52 -1.76 8.50 4.83
C VAL A 52 -2.01 9.99 4.69
N GLN A 53 -1.14 10.83 5.24
CA GLN A 53 -1.25 12.28 5.12
C GLN A 53 -1.17 12.74 3.66
N THR A 54 -0.27 12.16 2.87
CA THR A 54 -0.11 12.47 1.44
C THR A 54 -1.36 12.07 0.64
N VAL A 55 -1.92 10.89 0.92
CA VAL A 55 -3.15 10.42 0.27
C VAL A 55 -4.34 11.30 0.62
N ASP A 56 -4.44 11.76 1.87
CA ASP A 56 -5.53 12.64 2.29
C ASP A 56 -5.41 14.05 1.71
N GLN A 57 -4.18 14.56 1.51
CA GLN A 57 -3.95 15.80 0.76
C GLN A 57 -4.40 15.66 -0.70
N LEU A 58 -3.99 14.60 -1.37
CA LEU A 58 -4.38 14.33 -2.76
C LEU A 58 -5.90 14.21 -2.92
N LYS A 59 -6.59 13.59 -1.96
CA LYS A 59 -8.06 13.53 -1.96
C LYS A 59 -8.70 14.90 -1.81
N GLN A 60 -8.13 15.80 -1.00
CA GLN A 60 -8.63 17.16 -0.84
C GLN A 60 -8.44 17.95 -2.13
N GLU A 61 -7.27 17.87 -2.76
CA GLU A 61 -6.98 18.51 -4.05
C GLU A 61 -7.95 18.03 -5.15
N LEU A 62 -8.15 16.72 -5.26
CA LEU A 62 -9.12 16.15 -6.20
C LEU A 62 -10.56 16.59 -5.90
N LEU A 63 -10.94 16.70 -4.64
CA LEU A 63 -12.26 17.21 -4.26
C LEU A 63 -12.41 18.69 -4.62
N GLU A 64 -11.38 19.52 -4.45
CA GLU A 64 -11.40 20.92 -4.87
C GLU A 64 -11.54 21.05 -6.39
N GLU A 65 -10.80 20.26 -7.17
CA GLU A 65 -10.92 20.23 -8.64
C GLU A 65 -12.29 19.77 -9.13
N LEU A 66 -12.95 18.88 -8.37
CA LEU A 66 -14.30 18.39 -8.67
C LEU A 66 -15.41 19.26 -8.05
N ASP A 67 -15.14 20.51 -7.67
CA ASP A 67 -16.09 21.43 -7.03
C ASP A 67 -16.77 20.82 -5.77
N GLY A 68 -16.04 19.99 -5.04
CA GLY A 68 -16.49 19.27 -3.84
C GLY A 68 -17.41 18.08 -4.13
N GLN A 69 -17.58 17.69 -5.39
CA GLN A 69 -18.43 16.56 -5.78
C GLN A 69 -17.61 15.29 -5.96
N LEU A 70 -18.10 14.19 -5.40
CA LEU A 70 -17.58 12.87 -5.70
C LEU A 70 -18.04 12.43 -7.09
N LEU A 71 -17.20 11.67 -7.79
CA LEU A 71 -17.58 11.05 -9.06
C LEU A 71 -18.85 10.21 -8.88
N SER A 72 -19.79 10.35 -9.82
CA SER A 72 -21.06 9.64 -9.75
C SER A 72 -20.85 8.17 -10.11
N LEU A 73 -21.50 7.26 -9.39
CA LEU A 73 -21.49 5.83 -9.73
C LEU A 73 -22.19 5.53 -11.07
N ASP A 74 -23.07 6.44 -11.50
CA ASP A 74 -23.78 6.35 -12.79
C ASP A 74 -23.01 7.04 -13.92
N GLU A 75 -21.85 7.63 -13.63
CA GLU A 75 -21.03 8.30 -14.63
C GLU A 75 -20.48 7.29 -15.64
N PRO A 76 -20.56 7.58 -16.95
CA PRO A 76 -19.90 6.76 -17.96
C PRO A 76 -18.40 6.63 -17.68
N PHE A 77 -17.92 5.40 -17.75
CA PHE A 77 -16.55 5.00 -17.49
C PHE A 77 -16.07 4.04 -18.59
N LEU A 78 -14.92 3.40 -18.37
CA LEU A 78 -14.22 2.54 -19.33
C LEU A 78 -15.15 1.54 -20.03
N GLU A 79 -14.98 1.39 -21.34
CA GLU A 79 -15.69 0.44 -22.21
C GLU A 79 -17.22 0.43 -22.08
N GLY A 80 -17.83 1.56 -21.72
CA GLY A 80 -19.29 1.67 -21.60
C GLY A 80 -19.86 1.13 -20.30
N PHE A 81 -19.00 0.78 -19.33
CA PHE A 81 -19.41 0.60 -17.94
C PHE A 81 -19.67 1.95 -17.29
N THR A 82 -20.54 2.00 -16.30
CA THR A 82 -20.51 3.11 -15.34
C THR A 82 -19.43 2.88 -14.28
N LEU A 83 -19.01 3.93 -13.58
CA LEU A 83 -18.03 3.80 -12.49
C LEU A 83 -18.49 2.78 -11.44
N GLY A 84 -19.77 2.80 -11.07
CA GLY A 84 -20.35 1.83 -10.13
C GLY A 84 -20.25 0.40 -10.63
N GLN A 85 -20.60 0.14 -11.89
CA GLN A 85 -20.51 -1.19 -12.47
C GLN A 85 -19.07 -1.70 -12.53
N TYR A 86 -18.11 -0.82 -12.82
CA TYR A 86 -16.69 -1.17 -12.80
C TYR A 86 -16.20 -1.53 -11.38
N LEU A 87 -16.67 -0.82 -10.36
CA LEU A 87 -16.31 -1.10 -8.96
C LEU A 87 -16.94 -2.40 -8.42
N GLU A 88 -18.03 -2.87 -9.03
CA GLU A 88 -18.66 -4.15 -8.70
C GLU A 88 -17.95 -5.37 -9.33
N LEU A 89 -17.07 -5.15 -10.30
CA LEU A 89 -16.30 -6.23 -10.93
C LEU A 89 -15.35 -6.89 -9.94
N SER A 90 -15.17 -8.21 -10.09
CA SER A 90 -14.14 -8.93 -9.34
C SER A 90 -12.74 -8.46 -9.75
N ASP A 91 -11.76 -8.66 -8.87
CA ASP A 91 -10.36 -8.31 -9.14
C ASP A 91 -9.85 -8.92 -10.46
N ALA A 92 -10.20 -10.18 -10.72
CA ALA A 92 -9.83 -10.90 -11.94
C ALA A 92 -10.49 -10.34 -13.21
N GLU A 93 -11.69 -9.74 -13.09
CA GLU A 93 -12.35 -9.08 -14.21
C GLU A 93 -11.77 -7.70 -14.48
N ARG A 94 -11.43 -6.96 -13.42
CA ARG A 94 -10.72 -5.67 -13.53
C ARG A 94 -9.33 -5.87 -14.12
N GLU A 95 -8.59 -6.88 -13.68
CA GLU A 95 -7.26 -7.22 -14.21
C GLU A 95 -7.32 -7.49 -15.72
N LYS A 96 -8.28 -8.27 -16.21
CA LYS A 96 -8.46 -8.51 -17.66
C LYS A 96 -8.75 -7.25 -18.46
N LEU A 97 -9.52 -6.32 -17.89
CA LEU A 97 -9.75 -5.02 -18.52
C LEU A 97 -8.44 -4.23 -18.57
N TRP A 98 -7.67 -4.20 -17.48
CA TRP A 98 -6.37 -3.54 -17.46
C TRP A 98 -5.35 -4.19 -18.40
N ASP A 99 -5.31 -5.51 -18.53
CA ASP A 99 -4.41 -6.21 -19.46
C ASP A 99 -4.70 -5.82 -20.91
N LYS A 100 -5.99 -5.79 -21.28
CA LYS A 100 -6.43 -5.37 -22.61
C LYS A 100 -6.05 -3.93 -22.93
N TRP A 101 -6.06 -3.05 -21.93
CA TRP A 101 -5.67 -1.65 -22.09
C TRP A 101 -4.16 -1.44 -21.99
N GLY A 102 -3.45 -2.27 -21.22
CA GLY A 102 -2.00 -2.27 -21.10
C GLY A 102 -1.29 -2.78 -22.37
N GLU A 103 -1.98 -3.53 -23.23
CA GLU A 103 -1.51 -3.87 -24.58
C GLU A 103 -1.56 -2.67 -25.55
N VAL A 104 -2.16 -1.54 -25.18
CA VAL A 104 -1.96 -0.27 -25.90
C VAL A 104 -0.51 0.12 -25.70
N ALA A 105 0.25 0.11 -26.80
CA ALA A 105 1.68 0.29 -26.80
C ALA A 105 2.08 1.55 -26.01
N LEU A 106 2.60 1.36 -24.80
CA LEU A 106 3.26 2.41 -24.03
C LEU A 106 4.38 3.09 -24.85
N GLU A 107 4.87 2.40 -25.88
CA GLU A 107 5.81 2.87 -26.89
C GLU A 107 5.27 4.00 -27.80
N GLU A 108 3.94 4.18 -27.88
CA GLU A 108 3.29 5.27 -28.62
C GLU A 108 2.95 6.48 -27.73
N ILE A 109 3.10 6.36 -26.41
CA ILE A 109 2.88 7.46 -25.48
C ILE A 109 4.19 8.25 -25.39
N GLU A 110 4.17 9.50 -25.86
CA GLU A 110 5.30 10.42 -25.72
C GLU A 110 5.55 10.64 -24.22
N GLU A 111 6.67 10.12 -23.70
CA GLU A 111 7.08 10.32 -22.31
C GLU A 111 7.28 11.82 -22.06
N VAL A 112 6.33 12.44 -21.38
CA VAL A 112 6.47 13.82 -20.91
C VAL A 112 7.27 13.79 -19.61
N GLU A 113 8.44 14.44 -19.60
CA GLU A 113 9.17 14.69 -18.36
C GLU A 113 8.30 15.52 -17.41
N VAL A 114 7.76 14.85 -16.39
CA VAL A 114 7.00 15.51 -15.33
C VAL A 114 8.01 16.16 -14.38
N HIS A 115 8.09 17.48 -14.41
CA HIS A 115 8.92 18.22 -13.46
C HIS A 115 8.47 17.93 -12.01
N PRO A 116 9.37 17.92 -11.00
CA PRO A 116 9.03 17.62 -9.61
C PRO A 116 7.95 18.53 -8.98
N ASN A 117 7.59 19.64 -9.62
CA ASN A 117 6.58 20.59 -9.19
C ASN A 117 5.28 20.53 -10.02
N ALA A 118 5.07 19.49 -10.83
CA ALA A 118 3.91 19.41 -11.72
C ALA A 118 2.55 19.32 -11.01
N LEU A 119 2.54 19.03 -9.70
CA LEU A 119 1.33 19.01 -8.86
C LEU A 119 1.02 20.38 -8.21
N LEU A 120 1.74 21.45 -8.57
CA LEU A 120 1.62 22.78 -7.94
C LEU A 120 1.04 23.86 -8.86
N ALA A 121 0.30 23.50 -9.91
CA ALA A 121 -0.28 24.44 -10.87
C ALA A 121 -1.81 24.48 -10.78
#